data_AF-A0A960AZP8-F1
#
_entry.id   AF-A0A960AZP8-F1
#
_cell.length_a   1.000
_cell.length_b   1.000
_cell.length_c   1.000
_cell.angle_alpha   90.00
_cell.angle_beta   90.00
_cell.angle_gamma   90.00
#
_symmetry.space_group_name_H-M   'P 1'
#
loop_
_entity.id
_entity.type
_entity.pdbx_description
1 polymer ?
#
loop_
_entity_poly.entity_id
_entity_poly.type
_entity_poly.pdbx_seq_one_letter_code
_entity_poly.pdbx_strand_id
1 'polypeptide(L)'
;MWLLLHPDQEYGVTEMAARLRVPLSTLHREVNRLDEAGLVASRTQGRNRLIRANVDHPAAKSLTQLLEITFGPRAVIAEEFAIQGAEQVVIFGSWAARYEGQAGGPPNDIDVLVVGKVDRADVYDAADRANARLGVEVNPVVRTAEQWADAQDALVAQIKESPHVTVLDARESVAH
;
A
#
# COMPACT_ATOMS: atom_id res chain seq x y z
N MET A 1 13.47 2.77 2.60
CA MET A 1 12.42 1.82 2.19
C MET A 1 11.16 2.54 1.71
N TRP A 2 10.55 3.39 2.55
CA TRP A 2 9.40 4.24 2.20
C TRP A 2 9.55 5.01 0.87
N LEU A 3 10.73 5.60 0.65
CA LEU A 3 11.04 6.41 -0.53
C LEU A 3 10.84 5.66 -1.86
N LEU A 4 11.15 4.35 -1.90
CA LEU A 4 11.04 3.56 -3.13
C LEU A 4 9.60 3.21 -3.49
N LEU A 5 8.69 3.28 -2.52
CA LEU A 5 7.24 3.13 -2.73
C LEU A 5 6.58 4.47 -3.09
N HIS A 6 7.27 5.60 -2.90
CA HIS A 6 6.78 6.95 -3.16
C HIS A 6 7.85 7.78 -3.91
N PRO A 7 8.29 7.33 -5.10
CA PRO A 7 9.48 7.87 -5.76
C PRO A 7 9.36 9.34 -6.19
N ASP A 8 8.15 9.84 -6.38
CA ASP A 8 7.87 11.21 -6.80
C ASP A 8 7.89 12.22 -5.65
N GLN A 9 8.01 11.75 -4.40
CA GLN A 9 7.96 12.60 -3.21
C GLN A 9 9.36 12.86 -2.65
N GLU A 10 9.61 14.10 -2.24
CA GLU A 10 10.78 14.48 -1.44
C GLU A 10 10.38 14.61 0.02
N TYR A 11 11.23 14.13 0.93
CA TYR A 11 10.98 14.20 2.37
C TYR A 11 12.15 14.84 3.10
N GLY A 12 11.86 15.61 4.14
CA GLY A 12 12.88 16.07 5.08
C GLY A 12 13.42 14.90 5.90
N VAL A 13 14.74 14.83 6.11
CA VAL A 13 15.32 13.78 6.97
C VAL A 13 14.73 13.82 8.38
N THR A 14 14.51 15.01 8.94
CA THR A 14 13.88 15.16 10.27
C THR A 14 12.45 14.64 10.32
N GLU A 15 11.66 14.96 9.29
CA GLU A 15 10.27 14.50 9.16
C GLU A 15 10.21 12.97 9.02
N MET A 16 11.09 12.41 8.18
CA MET A 16 11.17 10.97 7.97
C MET A 16 11.63 10.22 9.23
N ALA A 17 12.51 10.80 10.04
CA ALA A 17 12.91 10.22 11.32
C ALA A 17 11.73 10.11 12.30
N ALA A 18 10.91 11.17 12.37
CA ALA A 18 9.69 11.18 13.17
C ALA A 18 8.69 10.15 12.66
N ARG A 19 8.46 10.09 11.34
CA ARG A 19 7.55 9.12 10.70
C ARG A 19 7.94 7.68 10.97
N LEU A 20 9.22 7.35 10.81
CA LEU A 20 9.75 6.00 11.03
C LEU A 20 9.99 5.67 12.51
N ARG A 21 9.80 6.65 13.42
CA ARG A 21 10.06 6.53 14.86
C ARG A 21 11.48 6.04 15.17
N VAL A 22 12.45 6.53 14.41
CA VAL A 22 13.88 6.21 14.61
C VAL A 22 14.67 7.45 15.06
N PRO A 23 15.78 7.29 15.80
CA PRO A 23 16.65 8.41 16.12
C PRO A 23 17.15 9.12 14.85
N LEU A 24 17.15 10.45 14.87
CA LEU A 24 17.59 11.28 13.74
C LEU A 24 19.03 10.95 13.30
N SER A 25 19.93 10.67 14.24
CA SER A 25 21.31 10.26 13.96
C SER A 25 21.39 8.94 13.21
N THR A 26 20.54 7.97 13.54
CA THR A 26 20.43 6.68 12.84
C THR A 26 19.95 6.91 11.41
N LEU A 27 18.90 7.71 11.24
CA LEU A 27 18.40 7.99 9.88
C LEU A 27 19.42 8.75 9.04
N HIS A 28 20.13 9.73 9.60
CA HIS A 28 21.21 10.42 8.88
C HIS A 28 22.29 9.47 8.39
N ARG A 29 22.70 8.51 9.22
CA ARG A 29 23.70 7.50 8.85
C ARG A 29 23.20 6.64 7.68
N GLU A 30 21.95 6.16 7.74
CA GLU A 30 21.40 5.34 6.66
C GLU A 30 21.15 6.13 5.37
N VAL A 31 20.69 7.38 5.49
CA VAL A 31 20.56 8.28 4.34
C VAL A 31 21.92 8.50 3.67
N ASN A 32 23.00 8.73 4.43
CA ASN A 32 24.34 8.85 3.86
C ASN A 32 24.76 7.58 3.11
N ARG A 33 24.57 6.41 3.72
CA ARG A 33 24.92 5.12 3.09
C ARG A 33 24.14 4.89 1.79
N LEU A 34 22.86 5.24 1.76
CA LEU A 34 22.02 5.08 0.57
C LEU A 34 22.33 6.10 -0.52
N ASP A 35 22.71 7.32 -0.15
CA ASP A 35 23.15 8.38 -1.07
C ASP A 35 24.51 8.02 -1.69
N GLU A 36 25.46 7.55 -0.87
CA GLU A 36 26.76 7.01 -1.32
C GLU A 36 26.60 5.80 -2.25
N ALA A 37 25.61 4.95 -1.99
CA ALA A 37 25.26 3.82 -2.86
C ALA A 37 24.43 4.23 -4.10
N GLY A 38 24.04 5.51 -4.22
CA GLY A 38 23.23 6.02 -5.33
C GLY A 38 21.77 5.55 -5.34
N LEU A 39 21.28 4.92 -4.27
CA LEU A 39 19.89 4.44 -4.14
C LEU A 39 18.91 5.56 -3.75
N VAL A 40 19.42 6.59 -3.08
CA VAL A 40 18.68 7.80 -2.70
C VAL A 40 19.40 8.99 -3.31
N ALA A 41 18.65 9.98 -3.76
CA ALA A 41 19.20 11.29 -4.10
C ALA A 41 18.90 12.26 -2.97
N SER A 42 19.88 13.09 -2.59
CA SER A 42 19.67 14.12 -1.58
C SER A 42 20.02 15.52 -2.08
N ARG A 43 19.33 16.53 -1.55
CA ARG A 43 19.64 17.95 -1.80
C ARG A 43 19.44 18.77 -0.53
N THR A 44 20.20 19.84 -0.41
CA THR A 44 20.06 20.79 0.71
C THR A 44 19.11 21.91 0.32
N GLN A 45 18.14 22.20 1.18
CA GLN A 45 17.26 23.36 1.09
C GLN A 45 17.33 24.13 2.41
N GLY A 46 18.12 25.21 2.41
CA GLY A 46 18.42 25.95 3.63
C GLY A 46 19.14 25.07 4.66
N ARG A 47 18.50 24.87 5.83
CA ARG A 47 19.02 23.98 6.89
C ARG A 47 18.51 22.54 6.78
N ASN A 48 17.56 22.29 5.88
CA ASN A 48 16.95 20.98 5.72
C ASN A 48 17.67 20.19 4.63
N ARG A 49 17.87 18.90 4.87
CA ARG A 49 18.23 17.96 3.82
C ARG A 49 16.96 17.24 3.37
N LEU A 50 16.69 17.32 2.09
CA LEU A 50 15.60 16.62 1.42
C LEU A 50 16.15 15.39 0.73
N ILE A 51 15.40 14.29 0.80
CA ILE A 51 15.76 13.00 0.21
C ILE A 51 14.61 12.47 -0.64
N ARG A 52 14.95 11.81 -1.74
CA ARG A 52 14.01 11.08 -2.61
C ARG A 52 14.63 9.79 -3.11
N ALA A 53 13.81 8.85 -3.59
CA ALA A 53 14.34 7.68 -4.29
C ALA A 53 15.08 8.12 -5.56
N ASN A 54 16.21 7.47 -5.85
CA ASN A 54 16.86 7.61 -7.14
C ASN A 54 16.30 6.58 -8.13
N VAL A 55 15.27 6.96 -8.87
CA VAL A 55 14.61 6.08 -9.86
C VAL A 55 15.50 5.75 -11.07
N ASP A 56 16.54 6.56 -11.31
CA ASP A 56 17.51 6.35 -12.39
C ASP A 56 18.53 5.25 -12.05
N HIS A 57 18.57 4.78 -10.80
CA HIS A 57 19.49 3.73 -10.38
C HIS A 57 19.07 2.36 -10.97
N PRO A 58 19.99 1.54 -11.51
CA PRO A 58 19.66 0.26 -12.15
C PRO A 58 18.87 -0.73 -11.27
N ALA A 59 19.12 -0.70 -9.95
CA ALA A 59 18.43 -1.55 -8.99
C ALA A 59 17.05 -1.01 -8.54
N ALA A 60 16.69 0.23 -8.88
CA ALA A 60 15.49 0.89 -8.35
C ALA A 60 14.22 0.08 -8.64
N LYS A 61 14.03 -0.33 -9.89
CA LYS A 61 12.87 -1.13 -10.31
C LYS A 61 12.76 -2.44 -9.52
N SER A 62 13.85 -3.19 -9.41
CA SER A 62 13.84 -4.49 -8.73
C SER A 62 13.64 -4.36 -7.22
N LEU A 63 14.21 -3.33 -6.59
CA LEU A 63 13.99 -3.04 -5.18
C LEU A 63 12.55 -2.60 -4.92
N THR A 64 11.99 -1.72 -5.75
CA THR A 64 10.58 -1.31 -5.65
C THR A 64 9.66 -2.53 -5.77
N GLN A 65 9.87 -3.40 -6.76
CA GLN A 65 9.08 -4.63 -6.92
C GLN A 65 9.15 -5.54 -5.69
N LEU A 66 10.35 -5.74 -5.13
CA LEU A 66 10.53 -6.54 -3.91
C LEU A 66 9.76 -5.93 -2.72
N LEU A 67 9.82 -4.61 -2.58
CA LEU A 67 9.13 -3.89 -1.53
C LEU A 67 7.62 -3.91 -1.72
N GLU A 68 7.11 -3.80 -2.94
CA GLU A 68 5.69 -3.95 -3.25
C GLU A 68 5.17 -5.34 -2.87
N ILE A 69 5.94 -6.39 -3.13
CA ILE A 69 5.60 -7.77 -2.77
C ILE A 69 5.60 -7.97 -1.26
N THR A 70 6.56 -7.38 -0.55
CA THR A 70 6.79 -7.68 0.87
C THR A 70 6.03 -6.74 1.81
N PHE A 71 5.86 -5.48 1.40
CA PHE A 71 5.35 -4.39 2.24
C PHE A 71 4.35 -3.48 1.51
N GLY A 72 4.01 -3.78 0.26
CA GLY A 72 3.05 -2.99 -0.52
C GLY A 72 1.60 -3.29 -0.14
N PRO A 73 0.64 -2.56 -0.76
CA PRO A 73 -0.77 -2.66 -0.42
C PRO A 73 -1.34 -4.07 -0.47
N ARG A 74 -0.97 -4.88 -1.47
CA ARG A 74 -1.42 -6.28 -1.54
C ARG A 74 -1.07 -7.07 -0.28
N ALA A 75 0.17 -7.00 0.18
CA ALA A 75 0.63 -7.76 1.35
C ALA A 75 0.01 -7.24 2.65
N VAL A 76 0.00 -5.91 2.82
CA VAL A 76 -0.53 -5.28 4.04
C VAL A 76 -2.04 -5.47 4.15
N ILE A 77 -2.81 -5.27 3.07
CA ILE A 77 -4.25 -5.46 3.11
C ILE A 77 -4.60 -6.93 3.36
N ALA A 78 -3.90 -7.88 2.72
CA ALA A 78 -4.11 -9.30 2.97
C ALA A 78 -3.91 -9.67 4.45
N GLU A 79 -2.88 -9.12 5.09
CA GLU A 79 -2.57 -9.38 6.51
C GLU A 79 -3.58 -8.70 7.45
N GLU A 80 -3.82 -7.40 7.28
CA GLU A 80 -4.63 -6.61 8.21
C GLU A 80 -6.12 -6.96 8.14
N PHE A 81 -6.61 -7.33 6.95
CA PHE A 81 -8.01 -7.70 6.71
C PHE A 81 -8.26 -9.21 6.77
N ALA A 82 -7.30 -10.02 7.25
CA ALA A 82 -7.52 -11.41 7.64
C ALA A 82 -8.32 -11.51 8.96
N ILE A 83 -9.44 -10.80 9.03
CA ILE A 83 -10.33 -10.70 10.19
C ILE A 83 -11.39 -11.81 10.17
N GLN A 84 -11.97 -12.11 11.33
CA GLN A 84 -12.97 -13.16 11.44
C GLN A 84 -14.22 -12.83 10.60
N GLY A 85 -14.64 -13.80 9.77
CA GLY A 85 -15.82 -13.67 8.93
C GLY A 85 -15.56 -13.01 7.57
N ALA A 86 -14.32 -12.58 7.28
CA ALA A 86 -13.92 -12.18 5.95
C ALA A 86 -13.68 -13.44 5.09
N GLU A 87 -14.47 -13.58 4.03
CA GLU A 87 -14.34 -14.69 3.07
C GLU A 87 -13.45 -14.31 1.89
N GLN A 88 -13.55 -13.06 1.44
CA GLN A 88 -12.76 -12.54 0.33
C GLN A 88 -12.46 -11.07 0.58
N VAL A 89 -11.23 -10.64 0.28
CA VAL A 89 -10.82 -9.23 0.35
C VAL A 89 -10.24 -8.84 -1.00
N VAL A 90 -10.73 -7.73 -1.53
CA VAL A 90 -10.42 -7.24 -2.87
C VAL A 90 -9.97 -5.79 -2.78
N ILE A 91 -8.83 -5.46 -3.37
CA ILE A 91 -8.45 -4.07 -3.62
C ILE A 91 -8.97 -3.68 -5.00
N PHE A 92 -9.63 -2.52 -5.13
CA PHE A 92 -10.14 -2.04 -6.40
C PHE A 92 -9.75 -0.58 -6.66
N GLY A 93 -10.15 -0.05 -7.81
CA GLY A 93 -9.98 1.36 -8.12
C GLY A 93 -8.57 1.70 -8.63
N SER A 94 -8.10 2.91 -8.28
CA SER A 94 -6.94 3.52 -8.92
C SER A 94 -5.64 2.73 -8.68
N TRP A 95 -5.48 2.16 -7.48
CA TRP A 95 -4.34 1.32 -7.13
C TRP A 95 -4.34 0.01 -7.92
N ALA A 96 -5.48 -0.69 -7.97
CA ALA A 96 -5.58 -1.94 -8.73
C ALA A 96 -5.30 -1.73 -10.22
N ALA A 97 -5.78 -0.62 -10.79
CA ALA A 97 -5.46 -0.23 -12.17
C ALA A 97 -3.94 -0.05 -12.39
N ARG A 98 -3.22 0.59 -11.46
CA ARG A 98 -1.75 0.70 -11.55
C ARG A 98 -1.08 -0.66 -11.46
N TYR A 99 -1.55 -1.52 -10.54
CA TYR A 99 -1.00 -2.84 -10.33
C TYR A 99 -1.14 -3.73 -11.58
N GLU A 100 -2.22 -3.57 -12.35
CA GLU A 100 -2.41 -4.23 -13.65
C GLU A 100 -1.67 -3.55 -14.82
N GLY A 101 -0.92 -2.48 -14.56
CA GLY A 101 -0.08 -1.80 -15.56
C GLY A 101 -0.77 -0.68 -16.33
N GLN A 102 -1.93 -0.20 -15.88
CA GLN A 102 -2.60 0.94 -16.52
C GLN A 102 -1.87 2.27 -16.22
N ALA A 103 -1.72 3.10 -17.25
CA ALA A 103 -0.97 4.35 -17.17
C ALA A 103 -1.68 5.47 -16.37
N GLY A 104 -0.90 6.41 -15.82
CA GLY A 104 -1.35 7.62 -15.10
C GLY A 104 -0.70 7.78 -13.71
N GLY A 105 -1.20 8.74 -12.91
CA GLY A 105 -0.57 9.15 -11.65
C GLY A 105 -0.58 8.09 -10.53
N PRO A 106 0.25 8.29 -9.49
CA PRO A 106 0.25 7.44 -8.31
C PRO A 106 -1.12 7.49 -7.60
N PRO A 107 -1.60 6.36 -7.08
CA PRO A 107 -2.85 6.31 -6.32
C PRO A 107 -2.68 7.04 -4.98
N ASN A 108 -3.71 7.78 -4.56
CA ASN A 108 -3.68 8.56 -3.32
C ASN A 108 -4.36 7.82 -2.15
N ASP A 109 -5.10 6.77 -2.47
CA ASP A 109 -5.90 5.95 -1.57
C ASP A 109 -5.90 4.50 -2.02
N ILE A 110 -6.40 3.62 -1.14
CA ILE A 110 -6.59 2.20 -1.38
C ILE A 110 -8.02 1.85 -1.02
N ASP A 111 -8.84 1.56 -2.04
CA ASP A 111 -10.21 1.11 -1.84
C ASP A 111 -10.24 -0.41 -1.64
N VAL A 112 -10.85 -0.84 -0.52
CA VAL A 112 -10.87 -2.25 -0.10
C VAL A 112 -12.31 -2.72 0.05
N LEU A 113 -12.68 -3.75 -0.71
CA LEU A 113 -13.92 -4.48 -0.52
C LEU A 113 -13.66 -5.70 0.38
N VAL A 114 -14.42 -5.80 1.46
CA VAL A 114 -14.46 -6.97 2.34
C VAL A 114 -15.77 -7.71 2.10
N VAL A 115 -15.68 -8.94 1.62
CA VAL A 115 -16.81 -9.84 1.40
C VAL A 115 -16.91 -10.82 2.56
N GLY A 116 -18.08 -10.88 3.19
CA GLY A 116 -18.38 -11.85 4.24
C GLY A 116 -19.23 -11.26 5.36
N LYS A 117 -19.34 -12.01 6.46
CA LYS A 117 -20.09 -11.61 7.66
C LYS A 117 -19.11 -11.13 8.73
N VAL A 118 -18.65 -9.89 8.57
CA VAL A 118 -17.66 -9.24 9.43
C VAL A 118 -18.30 -8.24 10.39
N ASP A 119 -17.65 -8.01 11.54
CA ASP A 119 -17.96 -6.85 12.37
C ASP A 119 -17.41 -5.58 11.70
N ARG A 120 -18.19 -4.50 11.69
CA ARG A 120 -17.75 -3.23 11.12
C ARG A 120 -16.61 -2.61 11.93
N ALA A 121 -16.59 -2.79 13.25
CA ALA A 121 -15.50 -2.29 14.08
C ALA A 121 -14.16 -2.93 13.68
N ASP A 122 -14.13 -4.25 13.49
CA ASP A 122 -12.93 -4.98 13.08
C ASP A 122 -12.42 -4.52 11.69
N VAL A 123 -13.34 -4.20 10.78
CA VAL A 123 -13.02 -3.67 9.44
C VAL A 123 -12.37 -2.28 9.52
N TYR A 124 -12.93 -1.37 10.34
CA TYR A 124 -12.34 -0.04 10.50
C TYR A 124 -10.99 -0.10 11.23
N ASP A 125 -10.87 -0.95 12.27
CA ASP A 125 -9.59 -1.16 12.96
C ASP A 125 -8.53 -1.73 12.01
N ALA A 126 -8.90 -2.64 11.10
CA ALA A 126 -8.01 -3.15 10.06
C ALA A 126 -7.57 -2.06 9.07
N ALA A 127 -8.49 -1.20 8.65
CA ALA A 127 -8.18 -0.07 7.78
C ALA A 127 -7.22 0.92 8.45
N ASP A 128 -7.42 1.23 9.74
CA ASP A 128 -6.53 2.14 10.49
C ASP A 128 -5.11 1.57 10.61
N ARG A 129 -4.98 0.27 10.90
CA ARG A 129 -3.66 -0.40 10.93
C ARG A 129 -3.00 -0.41 9.56
N ALA A 130 -3.75 -0.72 8.50
CA ALA A 130 -3.23 -0.69 7.13
C ALA A 130 -2.80 0.72 6.70
N ASN A 131 -3.60 1.75 7.02
CA ASN A 131 -3.28 3.14 6.77
C ASN A 131 -1.99 3.55 7.50
N ALA A 132 -1.82 3.16 8.77
CA ALA A 132 -0.58 3.42 9.50
C ALA A 132 0.66 2.77 8.86
N ARG A 133 0.50 1.58 8.25
CA ARG A 133 1.59 0.83 7.59
C ARG A 133 1.91 1.33 6.18
N LEU A 134 0.88 1.70 5.41
CA LEU A 134 0.99 2.10 4.00
C LEU A 134 1.10 3.61 3.82
N GLY A 135 0.65 4.38 4.82
CA GLY A 135 0.78 5.83 4.91
C GLY A 135 0.03 6.57 3.81
N VAL A 136 -1.02 5.93 3.32
CA VAL A 136 -2.05 6.40 2.40
C VAL A 136 -3.40 5.98 2.99
N GLU A 137 -4.46 6.70 2.63
CA GLU A 137 -5.79 6.41 3.13
C GLU A 137 -6.27 5.02 2.66
N VAL A 138 -6.90 4.26 3.55
CA VAL A 138 -7.48 2.95 3.27
C VAL A 138 -8.98 3.03 3.50
N ASN A 139 -9.77 2.84 2.45
CA ASN A 139 -11.21 3.03 2.45
C ASN A 139 -11.93 1.68 2.36
N PRO A 140 -12.40 1.12 3.48
CA PRO A 140 -13.08 -0.17 3.45
C PRO A 140 -14.57 -0.04 3.14
N VAL A 141 -15.09 -0.99 2.36
CA VAL A 141 -16.51 -1.22 2.13
C VAL A 141 -16.84 -2.69 2.36
N VAL A 142 -18.02 -2.97 2.93
CA VAL A 142 -18.44 -4.34 3.28
C VAL A 142 -19.58 -4.80 2.39
N ARG A 143 -19.53 -6.05 1.93
CA ARG A 143 -20.63 -6.77 1.27
C ARG A 143 -20.74 -8.18 1.81
N THR A 144 -21.95 -8.74 1.83
CA THR A 144 -22.11 -10.18 2.10
C THR A 144 -21.74 -11.01 0.86
N ALA A 145 -21.55 -12.31 1.05
CA ALA A 145 -21.30 -13.23 -0.06
C ALA A 145 -22.45 -13.21 -1.09
N GLU A 146 -23.69 -13.07 -0.65
CA GLU A 146 -24.86 -12.96 -1.54
C GLU A 146 -24.81 -11.68 -2.37
N GLN A 147 -24.50 -10.54 -1.73
CA GLN A 147 -24.38 -9.27 -2.46
C GLN A 147 -23.22 -9.30 -3.45
N TRP A 148 -22.10 -9.92 -3.08
CA TRP A 148 -20.97 -10.09 -4.00
C TRP A 148 -21.30 -10.99 -5.20
N ALA A 149 -22.20 -11.97 -5.04
CA ALA A 149 -22.69 -12.79 -6.15
C ALA A 149 -23.74 -12.07 -7.01
N ASP A 150 -24.43 -11.07 -6.46
CA ASP A 150 -25.51 -10.35 -7.14
C ASP A 150 -24.97 -9.31 -8.15
N ALA A 151 -25.36 -9.48 -9.42
CA ALA A 151 -25.01 -8.55 -10.49
C ALA A 151 -25.86 -7.26 -10.46
N GLN A 152 -26.90 -7.19 -9.64
CA GLN A 152 -27.73 -5.99 -9.46
C GLN A 152 -27.19 -5.03 -8.38
N ASP A 153 -26.24 -5.47 -7.54
CA ASP A 153 -25.53 -4.54 -6.65
C ASP A 153 -24.61 -3.66 -7.50
N ALA A 154 -24.95 -2.36 -7.58
CA ALA A 154 -24.27 -1.41 -8.46
C ALA A 154 -22.76 -1.28 -8.15
N LEU A 155 -22.37 -1.37 -6.89
CA LEU A 155 -20.95 -1.31 -6.50
C LEU A 155 -20.23 -2.58 -6.93
N VAL A 156 -20.86 -3.75 -6.75
CA VAL A 156 -20.29 -5.04 -7.15
C VAL A 156 -20.12 -5.12 -8.66
N ALA A 157 -21.11 -4.69 -9.43
CA ALA A 157 -21.03 -4.60 -10.88
C ALA A 157 -19.86 -3.69 -11.30
N GLN A 158 -19.76 -2.49 -10.73
CA GLN A 158 -18.68 -1.55 -11.01
C GLN A 158 -17.29 -2.12 -10.70
N ILE A 159 -17.13 -2.76 -9.53
CA ILE A 159 -15.85 -3.36 -9.11
C ILE A 159 -15.45 -4.47 -10.09
N LYS A 160 -16.38 -5.35 -10.47
CA LYS A 160 -16.10 -6.46 -11.39
C LYS A 160 -15.80 -6.01 -12.82
N GLU A 161 -16.33 -4.87 -13.24
CA GLU A 161 -16.05 -4.26 -14.55
C GLU A 161 -14.76 -3.42 -14.56
N SER A 162 -14.20 -3.13 -13.37
CA SER A 162 -12.99 -2.34 -13.20
C SER A 162 -11.81 -3.20 -12.77
N PRO A 163 -10.57 -2.69 -12.89
CA PRO A 163 -9.40 -3.34 -12.31
C PRO A 163 -9.59 -3.61 -10.82
N HIS A 164 -9.39 -4.87 -10.42
CA HIS A 164 -9.49 -5.29 -9.03
C HIS A 164 -8.57 -6.49 -8.79
N VAL A 165 -8.04 -6.58 -7.57
CA VAL A 165 -7.08 -7.60 -7.16
C VAL A 165 -7.59 -8.26 -5.90
N THR A 166 -7.90 -9.55 -5.97
CA THR A 166 -8.17 -10.36 -4.78
C THR A 166 -6.87 -10.55 -4.00
N VAL A 167 -6.85 -10.12 -2.74
CA VAL A 167 -5.66 -10.20 -1.87
C VAL A 167 -5.80 -11.23 -0.76
N LEU A 168 -7.05 -11.59 -0.44
CA LEU A 168 -7.38 -12.70 0.44
C LEU A 168 -8.56 -13.46 -0.15
N ASP A 169 -8.45 -14.77 -0.23
CA ASP A 169 -9.57 -15.67 -0.52
C ASP A 169 -9.50 -16.84 0.48
N ALA A 170 -10.41 -16.83 1.46
CA ALA A 170 -10.49 -17.89 2.47
C ALA A 170 -10.90 -19.24 1.85
N ARG A 171 -11.46 -19.26 0.63
CA ARG A 171 -11.88 -20.48 -0.07
C ARG A 171 -10.70 -21.19 -0.74
N GLU A 172 -9.62 -20.48 -1.06
CA GLU A 172 -8.41 -21.06 -1.66
C GLU A 172 -7.44 -21.65 -0.62
N SER A 173 -7.59 -21.34 0.67
CA SER A 173 -6.72 -21.81 1.75
C SER A 173 -6.88 -23.30 2.12
N VAL A 174 -7.76 -24.06 1.46
CA VAL A 174 -8.02 -25.48 1.72
C VAL A 174 -7.26 -26.42 0.75
N ALA A 175 -6.44 -25.88 -0.16
CA ALA A 175 -5.81 -26.66 -1.23
C ALA A 175 -4.32 -27.03 -1.03
N HIS A 176 -3.77 -27.01 0.19
CA HIS A 176 -2.41 -27.50 0.48
C HIS A 176 -2.36 -28.46 1.67
#